data_AF-A0A3E2NBA4-F1
#
_entry.id   AF-A0A3E2NBA4-F1
#
_cell.length_a   1.000
_cell.length_b   1.000
_cell.length_c   1.000
_cell.angle_alpha   90.00
_cell.angle_beta   90.00
_cell.angle_gamma   90.00
#
_symmetry.space_group_name_H-M   'P 1'
#
loop_
_entity.id
_entity.type
_entity.pdbx_description
1 polymer ?
#
loop_
_entity_poly.entity_id
_entity_poly.type
_entity_poly.pdbx_seq_one_letter_code
_entity_poly.pdbx_strand_id
1 'polypeptide(L)'
;MRFYYVNDYGDSGYFTLKKTEIPKAIMSAWNIEAELSIVLGKISKYQERCQLIFSSVDDNEFNNELLKEYGLYLKDGEKFRELHYLVDDTLAWEPDNYYDVLQLN
;
A
#
# COMPACT_ATOMS: atom_id res chain seq x y z
N MET A 1 -8.02 -10.32 -2.13
CA MET A 1 -6.68 -10.12 -2.72
C MET A 1 -5.67 -10.41 -1.63
N ARG A 2 -4.63 -11.19 -1.94
CA ARG A 2 -3.58 -11.52 -0.98
C ARG A 2 -2.45 -10.52 -1.16
N PHE A 3 -2.06 -9.90 -0.06
CA PHE A 3 -0.97 -8.94 0.01
C PHE A 3 0.23 -9.56 0.70
N TYR A 4 1.40 -9.10 0.32
CA TYR A 4 2.68 -9.38 0.97
C TYR A 4 3.31 -8.04 1.32
N TYR A 5 3.81 -7.90 2.55
CA TYR A 5 4.55 -6.73 2.98
C TYR A 5 5.94 -7.13 3.47
N VAL A 6 6.88 -6.19 3.37
CA VAL A 6 8.20 -6.26 3.99
C VAL A 6 8.62 -4.87 4.43
N ASN A 7 9.02 -4.71 5.70
CA ASN A 7 9.56 -3.46 6.20
C ASN A 7 11.09 -3.40 6.10
N ASP A 8 11.68 -2.24 6.39
CA ASP A 8 13.13 -2.02 6.32
C ASP A 8 13.93 -2.85 7.34
N TYR A 9 13.28 -3.43 8.34
CA TYR A 9 13.88 -4.35 9.31
C TYR A 9 13.88 -5.82 8.84
N GLY A 10 13.23 -6.11 7.72
CA GLY A 10 13.08 -7.46 7.17
C GLY A 10 11.90 -8.24 7.73
N ASP A 11 11.09 -7.64 8.60
CA ASP A 11 9.83 -8.25 9.03
C ASP A 11 8.88 -8.25 7.85
N SER A 12 8.25 -9.40 7.64
CA SER A 12 7.41 -9.63 6.47
C SER A 12 6.26 -10.56 6.81
N GLY A 13 5.18 -10.40 6.06
CA GLY A 13 3.98 -11.16 6.31
C GLY A 13 2.98 -11.08 5.17
N TYR A 14 1.86 -11.77 5.38
CA TYR A 14 0.77 -11.81 4.42
C TYR A 14 -0.53 -11.46 5.10
N PHE A 15 -1.40 -10.76 4.38
CA PHE A 15 -2.77 -10.52 4.78
C PHE A 15 -3.70 -10.55 3.56
N THR A 16 -5.00 -10.62 3.81
CA THR A 16 -6.02 -10.66 2.74
C THR A 16 -7.07 -9.60 2.98
N LEU A 17 -7.29 -8.76 1.97
CA LEU A 17 -8.34 -7.74 1.95
C LEU A 17 -9.09 -7.76 0.60
N LYS A 18 -10.27 -7.15 0.53
CA LYS A 18 -11.02 -6.97 -0.72
C LYS A 18 -10.35 -5.90 -1.59
N LYS A 19 -10.64 -5.89 -2.89
CA LYS A 19 -10.12 -4.86 -3.81
C LYS A 19 -10.51 -3.44 -3.38
N THR A 20 -11.71 -3.28 -2.82
CA THR A 20 -12.21 -2.00 -2.28
C THR A 20 -11.46 -1.52 -1.05
N GLU A 21 -10.58 -2.34 -0.47
CA GLU A 21 -9.83 -2.06 0.76
C GLU A 21 -8.33 -1.83 0.45
N ILE A 22 -7.96 -1.54 -0.80
CA ILE A 22 -6.57 -1.20 -1.16
C ILE A 22 -6.05 0.03 -0.39
N PRO A 23 -6.83 1.12 -0.18
CA PRO A 23 -6.37 2.22 0.67
C PRO A 23 -5.98 1.75 2.08
N LYS A 24 -6.79 0.89 2.70
CA LYS A 24 -6.49 0.28 3.99
C LYS A 24 -5.19 -0.54 3.95
N ALA A 25 -4.97 -1.32 2.89
CA ALA A 25 -3.75 -2.11 2.72
C ALA A 25 -2.51 -1.20 2.66
N ILE A 26 -2.55 -0.15 1.83
CA ILE A 26 -1.48 0.83 1.66
C ILE A 26 -1.16 1.49 3.00
N MET A 27 -2.18 2.03 3.68
CA MET A 27 -1.98 2.72 4.95
C MET A 27 -1.44 1.79 6.04
N SER A 28 -1.81 0.51 6.01
CA SER A 28 -1.27 -0.47 6.96
C SER A 28 0.20 -0.75 6.73
N ALA A 29 0.63 -0.89 5.48
CA ALA A 29 2.05 -1.06 5.15
C ALA A 29 2.84 0.22 5.44
N TRP A 30 2.30 1.37 5.02
CA TRP A 30 2.95 2.67 5.21
C TRP A 30 3.18 3.01 6.68
N ASN A 31 2.22 2.68 7.55
CA ASN A 31 2.34 2.90 9.00
C ASN A 31 3.54 2.19 9.65
N ILE A 32 4.03 1.10 9.05
CA ILE A 32 5.21 0.35 9.51
C ILE A 32 6.39 0.48 8.56
N GLU A 33 6.38 1.52 7.71
CA GLU A 33 7.42 1.80 6.74
C GLU A 33 7.69 0.62 5.77
N ALA A 34 6.65 -0.14 5.43
CA ALA A 34 6.77 -1.32 4.58
C ALA A 34 6.45 -1.08 3.10
N GLU A 35 7.17 -1.80 2.24
CA GLU A 35 6.75 -2.08 0.88
C GLU A 35 5.52 -2.99 0.87
N LEU A 36 4.64 -2.78 -0.11
CA LEU A 36 3.42 -3.55 -0.26
C LEU A 36 3.29 -4.10 -1.67
N SER A 37 3.07 -5.40 -1.75
CA SER A 37 2.85 -6.13 -3.00
C SER A 37 1.55 -6.92 -3.00
N ILE A 38 0.95 -7.13 -4.17
CA ILE A 38 -0.09 -8.12 -4.40
C ILE A 38 0.54 -9.43 -4.85
N VAL A 39 0.13 -10.55 -4.24
CA VAL A 39 0.52 -11.89 -4.66
C VAL A 39 -0.35 -12.31 -5.86
N LEU A 40 0.26 -12.43 -7.03
CA LEU A 40 -0.41 -12.80 -8.29
C LEU A 40 -0.50 -14.32 -8.51
N GLY A 41 0.35 -15.09 -7.82
CA GLY A 41 0.36 -16.55 -7.91
C GLY A 41 1.68 -17.17 -7.46
N LYS A 42 1.79 -18.48 -7.59
CA LYS A 42 3.02 -19.22 -7.31
C LYS A 42 3.81 -19.48 -8.59
N ILE A 43 5.11 -19.22 -8.56
CA ILE A 43 6.07 -19.63 -9.59
C ILE A 43 6.58 -21.04 -9.27
N SER A 44 6.84 -21.30 -7.99
CA SER A 44 7.27 -22.61 -7.49
C SER A 44 6.77 -22.84 -6.06
N LYS A 45 7.20 -23.95 -5.43
CA LYS A 45 6.92 -24.21 -4.01
C LYS A 45 7.48 -23.11 -3.09
N TYR A 46 8.57 -22.45 -3.49
CA TYR A 46 9.30 -21.49 -2.66
C TYR A 46 9.30 -20.06 -3.21
N GLN A 47 8.66 -19.84 -4.37
CA GLN A 47 8.68 -18.54 -5.04
C GLN A 47 7.28 -18.13 -5.47
N GLU A 48 6.90 -16.91 -5.09
CA GLU A 48 5.65 -16.28 -5.48
C GLU A 48 5.92 -15.18 -6.51
N ARG A 49 4.97 -14.97 -7.42
CA ARG A 49 4.96 -13.81 -8.31
C ARG A 49 4.22 -12.70 -7.58
N CYS A 50 4.94 -11.63 -7.27
CA CYS A 50 4.41 -10.44 -6.61
C CYS A 50 4.43 -9.25 -7.59
N GLN A 51 3.47 -8.35 -7.42
CA GLN A 51 3.45 -7.04 -8.06
C GLN A 51 3.53 -6.00 -6.95
N LEU A 52 4.60 -5.20 -6.96
CA LEU A 52 4.71 -4.04 -6.07
C LEU A 52 3.61 -3.04 -6.41
N ILE A 53 2.93 -2.53 -5.40
CA ILE A 53 1.86 -1.53 -5.56
C ILE A 53 2.09 -0.26 -4.75
N PHE A 54 2.98 -0.31 -3.76
CA PHE A 54 3.34 0.83 -2.94
C PHE A 54 4.71 0.58 -2.29
N SER A 55 5.51 1.65 -2.19
CA SER A 55 6.80 1.68 -1.50
C SER A 55 6.82 2.85 -0.51
N SER A 56 7.12 2.57 0.75
CA SER A 56 7.20 3.56 1.83
C SER A 56 8.33 4.56 1.64
N VAL A 57 9.43 4.11 1.03
CA VAL A 57 10.70 4.84 0.89
C VAL A 57 10.79 5.64 -0.42
N ASP A 58 10.01 5.27 -1.43
CA ASP A 58 9.99 5.98 -2.71
C ASP A 58 9.10 7.22 -2.68
N ASP A 59 9.32 8.10 -3.65
CA ASP A 59 8.62 9.37 -3.78
C ASP A 59 7.20 9.22 -4.35
N ASN A 60 6.52 10.37 -4.48
CA ASN A 60 5.17 10.42 -5.02
C ASN A 60 5.14 10.07 -6.51
N GLU A 61 6.18 10.39 -7.29
CA GLU A 61 6.21 10.11 -8.73
C GLU A 61 6.19 8.60 -8.97
N PHE A 62 7.11 7.87 -8.32
CA PHE A 62 7.18 6.43 -8.41
C PHE A 62 5.91 5.75 -7.92
N ASN A 63 5.44 6.11 -6.71
CA ASN A 63 4.22 5.53 -6.16
C ASN A 63 2.99 5.84 -7.03
N ASN A 64 2.90 7.01 -7.64
CA ASN A 64 1.77 7.36 -8.49
C ASN A 64 1.72 6.54 -9.77
N GLU A 65 2.86 6.13 -10.34
CA GLU A 65 2.83 5.19 -11.47
C GLU A 65 2.24 3.83 -11.08
N LEU A 66 2.50 3.35 -9.86
CA LEU A 66 1.91 2.11 -9.34
C LEU A 66 0.42 2.25 -9.00
N LEU A 67 0.06 3.34 -8.31
CA LEU A 67 -1.27 3.56 -7.74
C LEU A 67 -2.34 3.89 -8.79
N LYS A 68 -1.96 4.40 -9.97
CA LYS A 68 -2.88 4.69 -11.08
C LYS A 68 -3.76 3.50 -11.45
N GLU A 69 -3.23 2.27 -11.41
CA GLU A 69 -4.00 1.04 -11.70
C GLU A 69 -5.20 0.85 -10.75
N TYR A 70 -5.09 1.41 -9.54
CA TYR A 70 -6.10 1.32 -8.49
C TYR A 70 -6.94 2.59 -8.35
N GLY A 71 -6.76 3.56 -9.25
CA GLY A 71 -7.47 4.84 -9.20
C GLY A 71 -7.08 5.68 -7.99
N LEU A 72 -5.83 5.54 -7.53
CA LEU A 72 -5.28 6.23 -6.37
C LEU A 72 -4.03 7.02 -6.77
N TYR A 73 -3.68 8.01 -5.95
CA TYR A 73 -2.40 8.70 -6.05
C TYR A 73 -2.03 9.38 -4.73
N LEU A 74 -0.75 9.69 -4.55
CA LEU A 74 -0.16 10.47 -3.48
C LEU A 74 0.09 11.90 -3.94
N LYS A 75 -0.13 12.84 -3.03
CA LYS A 75 0.35 14.22 -3.14
C LYS A 75 0.85 14.72 -1.79
N ASP A 76 1.68 15.75 -1.82
CA ASP A 76 2.13 16.43 -0.62
C ASP A 76 0.99 17.31 -0.10
N GLY A 77 0.48 17.01 1.09
CA GLY A 77 -0.42 17.87 1.84
C GLY A 77 0.34 18.92 2.64
N GLU A 78 -0.36 19.70 3.46
CA GLU A 78 0.27 20.78 4.23
C GLU A 78 1.31 20.28 5.26
N LYS A 79 1.09 19.09 5.81
CA LYS A 79 1.93 18.50 6.87
C LYS A 79 2.42 17.11 6.56
N PHE A 80 1.61 16.33 5.85
CA PHE A 80 1.87 14.92 5.56
C PHE A 80 1.58 14.65 4.09
N ARG A 81 2.17 13.58 3.56
CA ARG A 81 1.74 13.02 2.28
C ARG A 81 0.34 12.44 2.46
N GLU A 82 -0.51 12.66 1.48
CA GLU A 82 -1.92 12.28 1.51
C GLU A 82 -2.23 11.30 0.39
N LEU A 83 -3.08 10.30 0.66
CA LEU A 83 -3.57 9.33 -0.32
C LEU A 83 -4.95 9.75 -0.81
N HIS A 84 -5.12 9.89 -2.13
CA HIS A 84 -6.33 10.41 -2.75
C HIS A 84 -6.89 9.46 -3.81
N TYR A 85 -8.20 9.55 -4.03
CA TYR A 85 -8.84 8.98 -5.21
C TYR A 85 -8.58 9.86 -6.44
N LEU A 86 -8.20 9.23 -7.54
CA LEU A 86 -7.92 9.90 -8.81
C LEU A 86 -9.21 10.50 -9.44
N VAL A 87 -10.37 9.91 -9.18
CA VAL A 87 -11.64 10.26 -9.85
C VAL A 87 -12.18 11.63 -9.44
N ASP A 88 -12.00 12.01 -8.18
CA ASP A 88 -12.62 13.20 -7.59
C ASP A 88 -11.70 13.99 -6.64
N ASP A 89 -10.43 13.58 -6.54
CA ASP A 89 -9.44 14.17 -5.63
C ASP A 89 -9.80 14.11 -4.14
N THR A 90 -10.77 13.29 -3.75
CA THR A 90 -11.12 13.12 -2.34
C THR A 90 -10.09 12.26 -1.61
N LEU A 91 -9.95 12.48 -0.31
CA LEU A 91 -9.09 11.66 0.54
C LEU A 91 -9.54 10.21 0.50
N ALA A 92 -8.63 9.32 0.10
CA ALA A 92 -8.85 7.88 0.18
C ALA A 92 -8.61 7.34 1.60
N TRP A 93 -7.88 8.11 2.41
CA TRP A 93 -7.68 7.86 3.82
C TRP A 93 -7.44 9.18 4.55
N GLU A 94 -8.02 9.33 5.74
CA GLU A 94 -7.79 10.52 6.57
C GLU A 94 -6.33 10.53 7.07
N PRO A 95 -5.60 11.65 6.89
CA PRO A 95 -4.26 11.77 7.45
C PRO A 95 -4.28 11.58 8.97
N ASP A 96 -3.24 10.92 9.51
CA ASP A 96 -3.11 10.65 10.95
C ASP A 96 -4.23 9.77 11.57
N ASN A 97 -5.03 9.08 10.73
CA ASN A 97 -6.05 8.14 11.19
C ASN A 97 -5.51 6.69 11.17
N TYR A 98 -5.32 6.10 12.35
CA TYR A 98 -4.83 4.72 12.52
C TYR A 98 -5.92 3.74 12.97
N TYR A 99 -7.18 4.18 13.10
CA TYR A 99 -8.23 3.37 13.73
C TYR A 99 -8.50 2.06 12.97
N ASP A 100 -8.51 2.13 11.64
CA ASP A 100 -8.81 0.99 10.77
C ASP A 100 -7.57 0.37 10.12
N VAL A 101 -6.36 0.82 10.49
CA VAL A 101 -5.11 0.22 10.02
C VAL A 101 -4.96 -1.20 10.59
N LEU A 102 -4.52 -2.15 9.77
CA LEU A 102 -4.17 -3.48 10.25
C LEU A 102 -2.93 -3.41 11.15
N GLN A 103 -2.98 -4.08 12.30
CA GLN A 103 -1.78 -4.32 13.09
C GLN A 103 -0.95 -5.41 12.42
N LEU A 104 0.01 -4.97 11.61
CA LEU A 104 1.00 -5.82 10.98
C LEU A 104 2.16 -6.03 11.97
N ASN A 105 2.72 -7.24 11.97
CA ASN A 105 3.85 -7.61 12.83
C ASN A 105 5.17 -7.43 12.11
#